data_AF-C0MDE9-F1
#
_entry.id   AF-C0MDE9-F1
#
_cell.length_a   1.000
_cell.length_b   1.000
_cell.length_c   1.000
_cell.angle_alpha   90.00
_cell.angle_beta   90.00
_cell.angle_gamma   90.00
#
_symmetry.space_group_name_H-M   'P 1'
#
loop_
_entity.id
_entity.type
_entity.pdbx_description
1 polymer ?
#
loop_
_entity_poly.entity_id
_entity_poly.type
_entity_poly.pdbx_seq_one_letter_code
_entity_poly.pdbx_strand_id
1 'polypeptide(L)'
;MYILKKIQDSIATRDLIFENDYKNTIDICFDDSELLSHTNFSFVKIDSKYDCKIFLFGKEDNKGELFWVIDTELIGTRLLTKIKNVRNDIYYIPFHEKFEAIREIRYLYSRKDIIQIGEVIHPDFI
;
A
#
# COMPACT_ATOMS: atom_id res chain seq x y z
N MET A 1 -8.84 -4.22 -6.41
CA MET A 1 -8.34 -5.47 -7.04
C MET A 1 -7.18 -5.14 -7.94
N TYR A 2 -6.12 -5.93 -7.85
CA TYR A 2 -4.86 -5.69 -8.50
C TYR A 2 -4.38 -6.96 -9.20
N ILE A 3 -3.87 -6.84 -10.43
CA ILE A 3 -3.26 -7.94 -11.15
C ILE A 3 -1.75 -7.81 -11.01
N LEU A 4 -1.08 -8.86 -10.52
CA LEU A 4 0.39 -8.85 -10.44
C LEU A 4 0.98 -9.02 -11.83
N LYS A 5 1.73 -8.04 -12.32
CA LYS A 5 2.31 -8.06 -13.67
C LYS A 5 3.75 -8.52 -13.71
N LYS A 6 4.50 -8.21 -12.67
CA LYS A 6 5.93 -8.50 -12.61
C LYS A 6 6.39 -8.58 -11.17
N ILE A 7 7.34 -9.47 -10.94
CA ILE A 7 8.16 -9.52 -9.73
C ILE A 7 9.57 -9.09 -10.16
N GLN A 8 10.15 -8.15 -9.42
CA GLN A 8 11.52 -7.72 -9.61
C GLN A 8 12.32 -7.99 -8.36
N ASP A 9 13.05 -9.09 -8.36
CA ASP A 9 13.85 -9.51 -7.23
C ASP A 9 15.13 -8.68 -7.10
N SER A 10 15.47 -8.39 -5.85
CA SER A 10 16.78 -7.93 -5.40
C SER A 10 17.43 -9.03 -4.55
N ILE A 11 18.57 -8.75 -3.91
CA ILE A 11 19.32 -9.78 -3.15
C ILE A 11 18.48 -10.39 -2.01
N ALA A 12 17.66 -9.57 -1.33
CA ALA A 12 16.92 -9.98 -0.13
C ALA A 12 15.46 -9.48 -0.11
N THR A 13 15.10 -8.58 -1.01
CA THR A 13 13.78 -7.95 -1.10
C THR A 13 13.31 -8.02 -2.55
N ARG A 14 12.08 -7.63 -2.82
CA ARG A 14 11.57 -7.55 -4.19
C ARG A 14 10.57 -6.42 -4.34
N ASP A 15 10.36 -6.01 -5.58
CA ASP A 15 9.24 -5.16 -5.95
C ASP A 15 8.17 -6.02 -6.63
N LEU A 16 6.94 -5.93 -6.11
CA LEU A 16 5.73 -6.48 -6.72
C LEU A 16 5.06 -5.38 -7.52
N ILE A 17 4.97 -5.56 -8.83
CA ILE A 17 4.42 -4.55 -9.75
C ILE A 17 2.99 -4.94 -10.08
N PHE A 18 2.04 -4.21 -9.49
CA PHE A 18 0.62 -4.43 -9.63
C PHE A 18 -0.02 -3.45 -10.62
N GLU A 19 -0.95 -3.93 -11.44
CA GLU A 19 -1.89 -3.09 -12.18
C GLU A 19 -3.25 -3.07 -11.47
N ASN A 20 -3.79 -1.88 -11.22
CA ASN A 20 -5.15 -1.73 -10.73
C ASN A 20 -6.16 -2.01 -11.86
N ASP A 21 -6.93 -3.09 -11.70
CA ASP A 21 -7.83 -3.67 -12.71
C ASP A 21 -8.88 -2.68 -13.26
N TYR A 22 -9.22 -1.63 -12.52
CA TYR A 22 -10.25 -0.66 -12.91
C TYR A 22 -9.72 0.66 -13.45
N LYS A 23 -8.44 0.97 -13.21
CA LYS A 23 -7.90 2.33 -13.38
C LYS A 23 -6.60 2.36 -14.18
N ASN A 24 -6.07 1.19 -14.54
CA ASN A 24 -4.80 1.01 -15.24
C ASN A 24 -3.64 1.76 -14.58
N THR A 25 -3.70 1.94 -13.25
CA THR A 25 -2.58 2.48 -12.49
C THR A 25 -1.60 1.37 -12.20
N ILE A 26 -0.31 1.67 -12.34
CA ILE A 26 0.76 0.75 -12.00
C ILE A 26 1.35 1.16 -10.65
N ASP A 27 1.33 0.22 -9.72
CA ASP A 27 1.91 0.35 -8.39
C ASP A 27 3.13 -0.56 -8.27
N ILE A 28 4.30 0.04 -8.05
CA ILE A 28 5.54 -0.67 -7.73
C ILE A 28 5.60 -0.74 -6.21
N CYS A 29 5.36 -1.92 -5.65
CA CYS A 29 5.25 -2.12 -4.22
C CYS A 29 6.46 -2.89 -3.68
N PHE A 30 7.20 -2.27 -2.77
CA PHE A 30 8.28 -2.90 -2.03
C PHE A 30 7.74 -3.99 -1.10
N ASP A 31 8.43 -5.13 -1.09
CA ASP A 31 8.15 -6.31 -0.27
C ASP A 31 9.45 -6.90 0.30
N ASP A 32 9.55 -6.93 1.63
CA ASP A 32 10.59 -7.62 2.40
C ASP A 32 10.00 -8.65 3.38
N SER A 33 8.73 -9.04 3.20
CA SER A 33 8.00 -9.92 4.12
C SER A 33 8.65 -11.29 4.30
N GLU A 34 9.35 -11.79 3.28
CA GLU A 34 10.07 -13.08 3.33
C GLU A 34 11.25 -13.06 4.32
N LEU A 35 11.85 -11.90 4.59
CA LEU A 35 12.93 -11.76 5.57
C LEU A 35 12.42 -11.81 7.01
N LEU A 36 11.13 -11.53 7.22
CA LEU A 36 10.55 -11.28 8.52
C LEU A 36 9.67 -12.42 9.02
N SER A 37 9.10 -13.24 8.11
CA SER A 37 8.17 -14.30 8.48
C SER A 37 8.06 -15.40 7.43
N HIS A 38 7.69 -16.61 7.87
CA HIS A 38 7.26 -17.70 6.98
C HIS A 38 5.83 -17.49 6.44
N THR A 39 5.03 -16.68 7.12
CA THR A 39 3.72 -16.21 6.62
C THR A 39 3.95 -14.87 5.93
N ASN A 40 4.17 -14.93 4.62
CA ASN A 40 4.61 -13.81 3.80
C ASN A 40 3.94 -13.83 2.42
N PHE A 41 4.35 -12.94 1.52
CA PHE A 41 3.75 -12.82 0.18
C PHE A 41 4.33 -13.77 -0.88
N SER A 42 5.08 -14.82 -0.52
CA SER A 42 5.67 -15.77 -1.48
C SER A 42 4.65 -16.54 -2.33
N PHE A 43 3.38 -16.58 -1.91
CA PHE A 43 2.30 -17.25 -2.63
C PHE A 43 1.82 -16.52 -3.90
N VAL A 44 2.23 -15.27 -4.11
CA VAL A 44 1.76 -14.46 -5.24
C VAL A 44 2.28 -14.99 -6.58
N LYS A 45 1.46 -14.88 -7.62
CA LYS A 45 1.76 -15.36 -8.98
C LYS A 45 1.46 -14.26 -10.00
N ILE A 46 2.33 -14.13 -10.99
CA ILE A 46 2.12 -13.23 -12.13
C ILE A 46 0.79 -13.59 -12.82
N ASP A 47 0.10 -12.56 -13.33
CA ASP A 47 -1.23 -12.58 -13.96
C ASP A 47 -2.39 -13.00 -13.04
N SER A 48 -2.13 -13.19 -11.75
CA SER A 48 -3.19 -13.44 -10.76
C SER A 48 -3.71 -12.14 -10.15
N LYS A 49 -4.97 -12.18 -9.71
CA LYS A 49 -5.70 -11.04 -9.16
C LYS A 49 -5.78 -11.13 -7.63
N TYR A 50 -5.53 -10.02 -6.96
CA TYR A 50 -5.45 -9.94 -5.51
C TYR A 50 -6.18 -8.73 -4.95
N ASP A 51 -6.61 -8.84 -3.68
CA ASP A 51 -6.95 -7.69 -2.87
C ASP A 51 -5.70 -7.18 -2.19
N CYS A 52 -5.25 -6.00 -2.58
CA CYS A 52 -4.00 -5.42 -2.08
C CYS A 52 -4.32 -4.17 -1.29
N LYS A 53 -3.66 -4.02 -0.14
CA LYS A 53 -3.58 -2.76 0.59
C LYS A 53 -2.15 -2.24 0.50
N ILE A 54 -2.01 -1.01 0.02
CA ILE A 54 -0.73 -0.40 -0.32
C ILE A 54 -0.51 0.81 0.59
N PHE A 55 0.62 0.83 1.27
CA PHE A 55 1.02 1.90 2.17
C PHE A 55 1.96 2.89 1.46
N LEU A 56 1.79 4.20 1.69
CA LEU A 56 2.69 5.23 1.19
C LEU A 56 3.72 5.59 2.27
N PHE A 57 4.96 5.15 2.08
CA PHE A 57 6.07 5.55 2.94
C PHE A 57 6.49 6.99 2.61
N GLY A 58 6.16 7.92 3.51
CA GLY A 58 6.24 9.35 3.24
C GLY A 58 5.80 10.22 4.41
N LYS A 59 5.41 11.46 4.10
CA LYS A 59 4.92 12.45 5.06
C LYS A 59 4.02 13.48 4.39
N GLU A 60 3.26 14.20 5.20
CA GLU A 60 2.56 15.40 4.75
C GLU A 60 3.57 16.47 4.32
N ASP A 61 3.39 16.99 3.10
CA ASP A 61 4.26 17.99 2.51
C ASP A 61 3.49 18.72 1.40
N ASN A 62 3.59 20.05 1.36
CA ASN A 62 2.90 20.87 0.35
C ASN A 62 3.35 20.61 -1.09
N LYS A 63 4.51 19.98 -1.30
CA LYS A 63 4.97 19.51 -2.61
C LYS A 63 4.41 18.15 -3.00
N GLY A 64 3.69 17.50 -2.09
CA GLY A 64 3.08 16.19 -2.29
C GLY A 64 1.88 16.20 -3.23
N GLU A 65 1.49 14.99 -3.63
CA GLU A 65 0.25 14.73 -4.37
C GLU A 65 -0.96 14.99 -3.46
N LEU A 66 -2.06 15.46 -4.05
CA LEU A 66 -3.30 15.72 -3.33
C LEU A 66 -4.06 14.41 -3.11
N PHE A 67 -4.46 14.16 -1.86
CA PHE A 67 -5.31 13.05 -1.48
C PHE A 67 -6.49 13.53 -0.63
N TRP A 68 -7.59 12.78 -0.69
CA TRP A 68 -8.72 12.92 0.22
C TRP A 68 -8.65 11.86 1.30
N VAL A 69 -8.79 12.27 2.55
CA VAL A 69 -8.99 11.34 3.67
C VAL A 69 -10.41 10.80 3.57
N ILE A 70 -10.55 9.48 3.63
CA ILE A 70 -11.86 8.83 3.46
C ILE A 70 -12.29 7.98 4.64
N ASP A 71 -11.35 7.38 5.37
CA ASP A 71 -11.67 6.54 6.52
C ASP A 71 -10.41 6.26 7.36
N THR A 72 -10.60 5.54 8.46
CA THR A 72 -9.54 4.86 9.19
C THR A 72 -9.76 3.36 9.13
N GLU A 73 -8.69 2.57 9.13
CA GLU A 73 -8.80 1.12 9.02
C GLU A 73 -7.71 0.44 9.86
N LEU A 74 -8.10 -0.58 10.61
CA LEU A 74 -7.15 -1.43 11.34
C LEU A 74 -6.61 -2.50 10.39
N ILE A 75 -5.29 -2.49 10.16
CA ILE A 75 -4.57 -3.53 9.41
C ILE A 75 -3.61 -4.22 10.36
N GLY A 76 -3.88 -5.49 10.65
CA GLY A 76 -3.23 -6.23 11.73
C GLY A 76 -3.47 -5.53 13.06
N THR A 77 -2.41 -5.05 13.70
CA THR A 77 -2.48 -4.28 14.97
C THR A 77 -2.33 -2.78 14.77
N ARG A 78 -2.18 -2.30 13.53
CA ARG A 78 -1.95 -0.87 13.22
C ARG A 78 -3.20 -0.19 12.70
N LEU A 79 -3.63 0.87 13.39
CA LEU A 79 -4.64 1.79 12.87
C LEU A 79 -3.98 2.70 11.83
N LEU A 80 -4.57 2.80 10.64
CA LEU A 80 -4.04 3.58 9.53
C LEU A 80 -5.10 4.50 8.95
N THR A 81 -4.65 5.59 8.32
CA THR A 81 -5.55 6.49 7.58
C THR A 81 -5.69 6.00 6.16
N LYS A 82 -6.92 5.80 5.72
CA LYS A 82 -7.27 5.45 4.35
C LYS A 82 -7.48 6.73 3.54
N ILE A 83 -6.76 6.84 2.43
CA ILE A 83 -6.78 8.02 1.58
C ILE A 83 -7.03 7.63 0.12
N LYS A 84 -7.60 8.55 -0.67
CA LYS A 84 -7.81 8.38 -2.10
C LYS A 84 -7.19 9.50 -2.92
N ASN A 85 -6.64 9.20 -4.10
CA ASN A 85 -6.17 10.21 -5.05
C ASN A 85 -7.27 10.66 -6.03
N VAL A 86 -6.92 11.51 -7.00
CA VAL A 86 -7.84 12.03 -8.04
C VAL A 86 -8.40 10.93 -8.96
N ARG A 87 -7.70 9.80 -9.07
CA ARG A 87 -8.12 8.63 -9.84
C ARG A 87 -8.97 7.67 -9.00
N ASN A 88 -9.26 8.04 -7.75
CA ASN A 88 -9.89 7.22 -6.71
C ASN A 88 -9.04 6.02 -6.25
N ASP A 89 -7.76 5.90 -6.60
CA ASP A 89 -6.88 4.87 -6.04
C ASP A 89 -6.78 5.03 -4.55
N ILE A 90 -6.82 3.91 -3.85
CA ILE A 90 -6.84 3.87 -2.39
C ILE A 90 -5.46 3.48 -1.89
N TYR A 91 -4.99 4.23 -0.91
CA TYR A 91 -3.73 3.96 -0.23
C TYR A 91 -3.89 4.16 1.28
N TYR A 92 -2.89 3.73 2.02
CA TYR A 92 -2.81 3.87 3.47
C TYR A 92 -1.59 4.69 3.86
N ILE A 93 -1.75 5.52 4.90
CA ILE A 93 -0.67 6.28 5.53
C ILE A 93 -0.77 6.13 7.05
N PRO A 94 0.24 6.55 7.83
CA PRO A 94 0.13 6.51 9.29
C PRO A 94 -1.13 7.23 9.79
N PHE A 95 -1.76 6.65 10.81
CA PHE A 95 -2.84 7.33 11.50
C PHE A 95 -2.32 8.55 12.27
N HIS A 96 -3.12 9.62 12.24
CA HIS A 96 -2.95 10.77 13.11
C HIS A 96 -4.33 11.37 13.37
N GLU A 97 -4.66 11.66 14.64
CA GLU A 97 -5.96 12.21 15.06
C GLU A 97 -6.40 13.45 14.26
N LYS A 98 -5.45 14.27 13.79
CA LYS A 98 -5.76 15.46 12.98
C LYS A 98 -6.50 15.12 11.67
N PHE A 99 -6.30 13.91 11.13
CA PHE A 99 -6.95 13.48 9.90
C PHE A 99 -8.43 13.17 10.08
N GLU A 100 -8.94 13.04 11.32
CA GLU A 100 -10.38 12.92 11.57
C GLU A 100 -11.13 14.22 11.27
N ALA A 101 -10.45 15.36 11.40
CA ALA A 101 -11.02 16.69 11.15
C ALA A 101 -10.70 17.24 9.75
N ILE A 102 -9.78 16.62 9.02
CA ILE A 102 -9.28 17.10 7.72
C ILE A 102 -9.77 16.20 6.60
N ARG A 103 -10.29 16.79 5.53
CA ARG A 103 -10.77 16.05 4.35
C ARG A 103 -9.75 15.90 3.24
N GLU A 104 -8.74 16.77 3.19
CA GLU A 104 -7.78 16.87 2.10
C GLU A 104 -6.36 17.08 2.64
N ILE A 105 -5.41 16.33 2.10
CA ILE A 105 -4.00 16.40 2.49
C ILE A 105 -3.11 16.42 1.26
N ARG A 106 -1.92 17.02 1.38
CA ARG A 106 -0.84 16.83 0.42
C ARG A 106 0.20 15.90 1.00
N TYR A 107 0.50 14.81 0.30
CA TYR A 107 1.37 13.77 0.82
C TYR A 107 2.49 13.46 -0.18
N LEU A 108 3.72 13.56 0.31
CA LEU A 108 4.92 13.24 -0.45
C LEU A 108 5.44 11.89 0.03
N TYR A 109 5.58 10.93 -0.88
CA TYR A 109 6.05 9.58 -0.60
C TYR A 109 7.23 9.23 -1.49
N SER A 110 8.15 8.42 -0.97
CA SER A 110 9.32 7.93 -1.70
C SER A 110 9.19 6.47 -2.13
N ARG A 111 8.27 5.72 -1.50
CA ARG A 111 8.07 4.30 -1.73
C ARG A 111 6.63 3.91 -1.45
N LYS A 112 6.15 2.88 -2.14
CA LYS A 112 4.89 2.20 -1.85
C LYS A 112 5.24 0.83 -1.31
N ASP A 113 4.61 0.43 -0.22
CA ASP A 113 4.88 -0.83 0.46
C ASP A 113 3.61 -1.68 0.37
N ILE A 114 3.73 -2.96 0.00
CA ILE A 114 2.58 -3.86 0.06
C ILE A 114 2.40 -4.29 1.52
N ILE A 115 1.23 -4.03 2.11
CA ILE A 115 1.02 -4.27 3.54
C ILE A 115 -0.02 -5.35 3.83
N GLN A 116 -0.85 -5.72 2.85
CA GLN A 116 -1.77 -6.84 2.95
C GLN A 116 -2.13 -7.36 1.55
N ILE A 117 -2.16 -8.68 1.39
CA ILE A 117 -2.64 -9.38 0.18
C ILE A 117 -3.67 -10.43 0.61
N GLY A 118 -4.96 -10.18 0.31
CA GLY A 118 -6.06 -11.00 0.84
C GLY A 118 -6.04 -11.03 2.36
N GLU A 119 -5.96 -12.22 2.94
CA GLU A 119 -5.90 -12.42 4.40
C GLU A 119 -4.48 -12.34 4.98
N VAL A 120 -3.44 -12.28 4.15
CA VAL A 120 -2.05 -12.24 4.61
C VAL A 120 -1.63 -10.80 4.82
N ILE A 121 -1.16 -10.48 6.03
CA ILE A 121 -0.72 -9.14 6.44
C ILE A 121 0.81 -9.13 6.53
N HIS A 122 1.43 -8.01 6.15
CA HIS A 122 2.88 -7.85 6.25
C HIS A 122 3.33 -7.94 7.71
N PRO A 123 4.44 -8.66 8.03
CA PRO A 123 4.85 -8.90 9.42
C PRO A 123 5.02 -7.64 10.28
N ASP A 124 5.47 -6.53 9.71
CA ASP A 124 5.58 -5.26 10.45
C ASP A 124 4.24 -4.69 10.94
N PHE A 125 3.12 -5.14 10.39
CA PHE A 125 1.77 -4.66 10.70
C PHE A 125 1.02 -5.60 11.66
N ILE A 126 1.63 -6.71 12.10
CA ILE A 126 1.05 -7.68 13.03
C ILE A 126 1.57 -7.41 14.45
#